data_AF-A0A369A3P8-F1
#
_entry.id   AF-A0A369A3P8-F1
#
_cell.length_a   1.000
_cell.length_b   1.000
_cell.length_c   1.000
_cell.angle_alpha   90.00
_cell.angle_beta   90.00
_cell.angle_gamma   90.00
#
_symmetry.space_group_name_H-M   'P 1'
#
loop_
_entity.id
_entity.type
_entity.pdbx_description
1 polymer ?
#
loop_
_entity_poly.entity_id
_entity_poly.type
_entity_poly.pdbx_seq_one_letter_code
_entity_poly.pdbx_strand_id
1 'polypeptide(L)'
;MAKKIILYLSGVILGVFLVNFLFGGRNISCTYFPQDRVVDNLRRKSFTWSEFALCQVNRLEMKGLLDVDSLLGVSKVLFSESRIRGVDCPEYLFESKGVDKVYFVVRNCVEEAIIIYMDTTKTTSVRCP
;
A
#
# COMPACT_ATOMS: atom_id res chain seq x y z
N MET A 1 -33.25 -35.85 -12.85
CA MET A 1 -32.07 -35.21 -12.23
C MET A 1 -31.30 -34.32 -13.23
N ALA A 2 -30.82 -34.85 -14.36
CA ALA A 2 -30.00 -34.10 -15.34
C ALA A 2 -30.64 -32.82 -15.90
N LYS A 3 -31.95 -32.83 -16.25
CA LYS A 3 -32.66 -31.63 -16.77
C LYS A 3 -32.59 -30.42 -15.84
N LYS A 4 -32.67 -30.64 -14.52
CA LYS A 4 -32.58 -29.55 -13.54
C LYS A 4 -31.16 -28.99 -13.48
N ILE A 5 -30.15 -29.86 -13.51
CA ILE A 5 -28.73 -29.47 -13.51
C ILE A 5 -28.41 -28.63 -14.75
N ILE A 6 -28.87 -29.03 -15.93
CA ILE A 6 -28.66 -28.28 -17.18
C ILE A 6 -29.29 -26.89 -17.11
N LEU A 7 -30.52 -26.79 -16.58
CA LEU A 7 -31.21 -25.51 -16.40
C LEU A 7 -30.47 -24.57 -15.45
N TYR A 8 -29.90 -25.08 -14.36
CA TYR A 8 -29.12 -24.27 -13.42
C TYR A 8 -27.75 -23.87 -14.00
N LEU A 9 -27.06 -24.80 -14.67
CA LEU A 9 -25.76 -24.51 -15.28
C LEU A 9 -25.86 -23.50 -16.42
N SER A 10 -26.91 -23.54 -17.24
CA SER A 10 -27.10 -22.54 -18.29
C SER A 10 -27.28 -21.13 -17.71
N GLY A 11 -28.01 -20.99 -16.61
CA GLY A 11 -28.14 -19.73 -15.88
C GLY A 11 -26.80 -19.24 -15.29
N VAL A 12 -26.00 -20.14 -14.72
CA VAL A 12 -24.66 -19.80 -14.20
C VAL A 12 -23.74 -19.35 -15.34
N ILE A 13 -23.73 -20.05 -16.47
CA ILE A 13 -22.92 -19.69 -17.65
C ILE A 13 -23.32 -18.30 -18.15
N LEU A 14 -24.63 -18.04 -18.33
CA LEU A 14 -25.12 -16.72 -18.73
C LEU A 14 -24.74 -15.63 -17.72
N GLY A 15 -24.83 -15.93 -16.42
CA GLY A 15 -24.40 -15.01 -15.36
C GLY A 15 -22.91 -14.68 -15.43
N VAL A 16 -22.04 -15.68 -15.64
CA VAL A 16 -20.59 -15.46 -15.78
C VAL A 16 -20.27 -14.62 -17.02
N PHE A 17 -20.92 -14.88 -18.15
CA PHE A 17 -20.77 -14.04 -19.36
C PHE A 17 -21.16 -12.59 -19.10
N LEU A 18 -22.29 -12.35 -18.42
CA LEU A 18 -22.76 -11.01 -18.10
C LEU A 18 -21.83 -10.28 -17.14
N VAL A 19 -21.34 -10.95 -16.09
CA VAL A 19 -20.36 -10.39 -15.17
C VAL A 19 -19.07 -10.04 -15.92
N ASN A 20 -18.56 -10.94 -16.75
CA ASN A 20 -17.36 -10.69 -17.54
C ASN A 20 -17.56 -9.51 -18.52
N PHE A 21 -18.72 -9.40 -19.17
CA PHE A 21 -19.03 -8.29 -20.06
C PHE A 21 -19.07 -6.94 -19.33
N LEU A 22 -19.65 -6.86 -18.13
CA LEU A 22 -19.76 -5.61 -17.35
C LEU A 22 -18.45 -5.20 -16.66
N PHE A 23 -17.64 -6.18 -16.24
CA PHE A 23 -16.51 -5.97 -15.33
C PHE A 23 -15.15 -6.37 -15.91
N GLY A 24 -15.09 -7.17 -16.97
CA GLY A 24 -13.85 -7.78 -17.50
C GLY A 24 -12.85 -6.78 -18.09
N GLY A 25 -13.32 -5.63 -18.58
CA GLY A 25 -12.45 -4.55 -19.07
C GLY A 25 -12.02 -3.54 -18.00
N ARG A 26 -12.46 -3.71 -16.73
CA ARG A 26 -12.15 -2.77 -15.65
C ARG A 26 -10.99 -3.29 -14.81
N ASN A 27 -10.01 -2.42 -14.55
CA ASN A 27 -8.97 -2.66 -13.55
C ASN A 27 -9.60 -2.58 -12.15
N ILE A 28 -10.26 -3.66 -11.72
CA ILE A 28 -10.86 -3.75 -10.39
C ILE A 28 -9.74 -4.14 -9.43
N SER A 29 -9.11 -3.13 -8.83
CA SER A 29 -8.25 -3.35 -7.69
C SER A 29 -9.14 -3.78 -6.51
N CYS A 30 -8.89 -4.96 -5.93
CA CYS A 30 -9.61 -5.43 -4.74
C CYS A 30 -9.19 -4.63 -3.49
N THR A 31 -9.46 -3.33 -3.45
CA THR A 31 -9.07 -2.40 -2.37
C THR A 31 -9.99 -2.47 -1.15
N TYR A 32 -10.62 -3.62 -0.90
CA TYR A 32 -11.55 -3.75 0.22
C TYR A 32 -10.81 -3.79 1.57
N PHE A 33 -9.61 -4.36 1.62
CA PHE A 33 -8.87 -4.51 2.87
C PHE A 33 -8.27 -3.19 3.35
N PRO A 34 -8.18 -2.97 4.68
CA PRO A 34 -7.62 -1.73 5.24
C PRO A 34 -6.23 -1.39 4.70
N GLN A 35 -5.37 -2.40 4.51
CA GLN A 35 -4.04 -2.21 3.93
C GLN A 35 -4.11 -1.65 2.51
N ASP A 36 -4.89 -2.28 1.63
CA ASP A 36 -4.98 -1.89 0.23
C ASP A 36 -5.60 -0.50 0.09
N ARG A 37 -6.54 -0.11 0.96
CA ARG A 37 -7.09 1.25 0.99
C ARG A 37 -6.03 2.30 1.29
N VAL A 38 -5.13 2.04 2.24
CA VAL A 38 -4.05 2.99 2.58
C VAL A 38 -3.09 3.11 1.41
N VAL A 39 -2.63 1.98 0.86
CA VAL A 39 -1.69 1.97 -0.28
C VAL A 39 -2.30 2.64 -1.51
N ASP A 40 -3.55 2.33 -1.82
CA ASP A 40 -4.28 2.94 -2.93
C ASP A 40 -4.49 4.45 -2.75
N ASN A 41 -4.77 4.89 -1.52
CA ASN A 41 -4.89 6.31 -1.21
C ASN A 41 -3.56 7.05 -1.37
N LEU A 42 -2.44 6.43 -0.96
CA LEU A 42 -1.10 7.00 -1.11
C LEU A 42 -0.67 7.08 -2.58
N ARG A 43 -0.93 6.05 -3.39
CA ARG A 43 -0.61 6.00 -4.83
C ARG A 43 -1.28 7.09 -5.68
N ARG A 44 -2.35 7.71 -5.17
CA ARG A 44 -3.07 8.79 -5.87
C ARG A 44 -2.52 10.18 -5.53
N LYS A 45 -1.54 10.29 -4.65
CA LYS A 45 -1.00 11.56 -4.12
C LYS A 45 0.41 11.82 -4.61
N SER A 46 0.82 13.08 -4.57
CA SER A 46 2.22 13.45 -4.77
C SER A 46 3.05 13.02 -3.56
N PHE A 47 4.21 12.40 -3.81
CA PHE A 47 5.15 12.02 -2.77
C PHE A 47 6.24 13.06 -2.61
N THR A 48 6.51 13.42 -1.36
CA THR A 48 7.65 14.24 -0.97
C THR A 48 8.48 13.52 0.09
N TRP A 49 9.78 13.77 0.05
CA TRP A 49 10.72 13.20 1.01
C TRP A 49 11.17 14.29 1.97
N SER A 50 11.13 14.01 3.27
CA SER A 50 11.79 14.88 4.24
C SER A 50 13.31 14.81 4.08
N GLU A 51 14.00 15.89 4.46
CA GLU A 51 15.47 15.93 4.46
C GLU A 51 16.06 14.80 5.32
N PHE A 52 15.39 14.51 6.44
CA PHE A 52 15.74 13.42 7.34
C PHE A 52 15.68 12.05 6.65
N ALA A 53 14.57 11.76 5.94
CA ALA A 53 14.42 10.51 5.19
C ALA A 53 15.47 10.38 4.07
N LEU A 54 15.74 11.46 3.32
CA LEU A 54 16.77 11.46 2.28
C LEU A 54 18.16 11.19 2.84
N CYS A 55 18.49 11.76 4.00
CA CYS A 55 19.74 11.47 4.68
C CYS A 55 19.85 10.00 5.07
N GLN A 56 18.79 9.40 5.61
CA GLN A 56 18.80 7.99 6.02
C GLN A 56 18.94 7.05 4.82
N VAL A 57 18.20 7.29 3.74
CA VAL A 57 18.29 6.52 2.49
C VAL A 57 19.73 6.54 1.94
N ASN A 58 20.38 7.71 1.98
CA ASN A 58 21.77 7.84 1.54
C ASN A 58 22.76 7.12 2.46
N ARG A 59 22.59 7.22 3.78
CA ARG A 59 23.49 6.58 4.76
C ARG A 59 23.35 5.06 4.81
N LEU A 60 22.15 4.54 4.60
CA LEU A 60 21.85 3.12 4.59
C LEU A 60 22.05 2.47 3.21
N GLU A 61 22.58 3.23 2.23
CA GLU A 61 22.78 2.79 0.84
C GLU A 61 21.49 2.28 0.17
N MET A 62 20.32 2.71 0.65
CA MET A 62 18.99 2.29 0.21
C MET A 62 18.49 3.05 -1.03
N LYS A 63 19.40 3.54 -1.89
CA LYS A 63 19.04 4.38 -3.06
C LYS A 63 18.07 3.69 -4.03
N GLY A 64 18.03 2.36 -4.05
CA GLY A 64 17.06 1.58 -4.84
C GLY A 64 15.62 1.68 -4.35
N LEU A 65 15.38 2.19 -3.13
CA LEU A 65 14.04 2.34 -2.51
C LEU A 65 13.48 3.76 -2.68
N LEU A 66 14.08 4.58 -3.55
CA LEU A 66 13.56 5.91 -3.90
C LEU A 66 12.27 5.84 -4.74
N ASP A 67 12.04 4.72 -5.41
CA ASP A 67 10.76 4.47 -6.09
C ASP A 67 9.70 4.04 -5.07
N VAL A 68 8.84 4.99 -4.71
CA VAL A 68 7.84 4.82 -3.66
C VAL A 68 6.77 3.82 -4.06
N ASP A 69 6.43 3.72 -5.35
CA ASP A 69 5.34 2.84 -5.80
C ASP A 69 5.72 1.36 -5.68
N SER A 70 6.96 1.02 -6.05
CA SER A 70 7.49 -0.33 -5.87
C SER A 70 7.69 -0.65 -4.38
N LEU A 71 8.22 0.31 -3.60
CA LEU A 71 8.36 0.17 -2.14
C LEU A 71 7.02 -0.11 -1.44
N LEU A 72 5.96 0.63 -1.81
CA LEU A 72 4.61 0.39 -1.29
C LEU A 72 4.08 -0.99 -1.71
N GLY A 73 4.38 -1.44 -2.92
CA GLY A 73 3.98 -2.77 -3.42
C GLY A 73 4.59 -3.93 -2.62
N VAL A 74 5.83 -3.77 -2.15
CA VAL A 74 6.54 -4.80 -1.37
C VAL A 74 6.43 -4.61 0.14
N SER A 75 5.57 -3.71 0.63
CA SER A 75 5.46 -3.43 2.07
C SER A 75 4.11 -3.83 2.67
N LYS A 76 4.05 -3.82 4.00
CA LYS A 76 2.87 -4.09 4.83
C LYS A 76 2.67 -2.94 5.81
N VAL A 77 1.42 -2.52 5.99
CA VAL A 77 1.07 -1.48 6.96
C VAL A 77 0.96 -2.10 8.36
N LEU A 78 1.68 -1.53 9.34
CA LEU A 78 1.61 -1.88 10.75
C LEU A 78 0.65 -0.95 11.50
N PHE A 79 -0.64 -1.23 11.41
CA PHE A 79 -1.70 -0.41 12.02
C PHE A 79 -1.58 -0.23 13.54
N SER A 80 -1.01 -1.22 14.24
CA SER A 80 -0.82 -1.19 15.69
C SER A 80 0.21 -0.14 16.15
N GLU A 81 1.15 0.20 15.28
CA GLU A 81 2.27 1.11 15.56
C GLU A 81 2.13 2.44 14.79
N SER A 82 1.02 2.60 14.04
CA SER A 82 0.73 3.78 13.25
C SER A 82 -0.06 4.83 14.06
N ARG A 83 0.20 6.12 13.85
CA ARG A 83 -0.53 7.23 14.48
C ARG A 83 -1.67 7.70 13.58
N ILE A 84 -2.85 7.11 13.76
CA ILE A 84 -4.00 7.32 12.86
C ILE A 84 -5.11 8.15 13.51
N ARG A 85 -5.24 8.13 14.84
CA ARG A 85 -6.39 8.71 15.56
C ARG A 85 -6.08 10.12 16.04
N GLY A 86 -7.03 11.04 15.88
CA GLY A 86 -6.97 12.39 16.45
C GLY A 86 -5.94 13.31 15.81
N VAL A 87 -5.57 13.04 14.55
CA VAL A 87 -4.59 13.82 13.79
C VAL A 87 -5.15 14.15 12.40
N ASP A 88 -4.89 15.36 11.91
CA ASP A 88 -5.34 15.82 10.59
C ASP A 88 -4.62 15.09 9.45
N CYS A 89 -3.37 14.70 9.67
CA CYS A 89 -2.59 13.86 8.76
C CYS A 89 -2.14 12.56 9.46
N PRO A 90 -2.80 11.42 9.22
CA PRO A 90 -2.40 10.14 9.80
C PRO A 90 -1.02 9.69 9.33
N GLU A 91 -0.22 9.16 10.25
CA GLU A 91 1.11 8.60 10.00
C GLU A 91 1.04 7.08 10.02
N TYR A 92 1.41 6.44 8.92
CA TYR A 92 1.39 5.00 8.74
C TYR A 92 2.81 4.45 8.78
N LEU A 93 3.05 3.46 9.64
CA LEU A 93 4.28 2.68 9.66
C LEU A 93 4.16 1.53 8.67
N PHE A 94 5.14 1.42 7.78
CA PHE A 94 5.28 0.34 6.83
C PHE A 94 6.47 -0.55 7.18
N GLU A 95 6.35 -1.84 6.87
CA GLU A 95 7.39 -2.86 6.97
C GLU A 95 7.58 -3.52 5.60
N SER A 96 8.80 -3.52 5.06
CA SER A 96 9.10 -4.20 3.80
C SER A 96 9.03 -5.73 3.96
N LYS A 97 8.56 -6.41 2.91
CA LYS A 97 8.55 -7.86 2.79
C LYS A 97 9.90 -8.29 2.22
N GLY A 98 10.83 -8.66 3.09
CA GLY A 98 12.17 -9.09 2.73
C GLY A 98 12.92 -9.74 3.89
N VAL A 99 14.11 -10.27 3.61
CA VAL A 99 15.04 -10.77 4.64
C VAL A 99 15.53 -9.59 5.49
N ASP A 100 15.90 -8.50 4.82
CA ASP A 100 16.26 -7.23 5.45
C ASP A 100 15.02 -6.34 5.54
N LYS A 101 14.40 -6.35 6.72
CA LYS A 101 13.22 -5.55 6.99
C LYS A 101 13.59 -4.08 7.05
N VAL A 102 12.92 -3.29 6.23
CA VAL A 102 13.01 -1.83 6.22
C VAL A 102 11.68 -1.29 6.72
N TYR A 103 11.78 -0.37 7.67
CA TYR A 103 10.65 0.33 8.25
C TYR A 103 10.66 1.77 7.77
N PHE A 104 9.50 2.26 7.34
CA PHE A 104 9.37 3.66 6.94
C PHE A 104 8.02 4.20 7.37
N VAL A 105 7.99 5.50 7.67
CA VAL A 105 6.77 6.19 8.06
C VAL A 105 6.34 7.16 6.98
N VAL A 106 5.09 7.01 6.55
CA VAL A 106 4.45 7.89 5.58
C VAL A 106 3.34 8.67 6.29
N ARG A 107 3.47 10.01 6.27
CA ARG A 107 2.39 10.91 6.65
C ARG A 107 1.46 11.09 5.46
N ASN A 108 0.20 10.77 5.65
CA ASN A 108 -0.82 10.80 4.61
C ASN A 108 -1.74 12.01 4.81
N CYS A 109 -1.41 13.16 4.22
CA CYS A 109 -2.23 14.36 4.25
C CYS A 109 -3.24 14.38 3.10
N VAL A 110 -4.14 15.36 3.02
CA VAL A 110 -5.22 15.40 2.01
C VAL A 110 -4.66 15.41 0.58
N GLU A 111 -3.70 16.28 0.30
CA GLU A 111 -3.16 16.52 -1.06
C GLU A 111 -1.83 15.79 -1.32
N GLU A 112 -0.99 15.64 -0.29
CA GLU A 112 0.36 15.06 -0.42
C GLU A 112 0.63 13.94 0.59
N ALA A 113 1.58 13.09 0.25
CA ALA A 113 2.13 12.05 1.10
C ALA A 113 3.62 12.32 1.36
N ILE A 114 4.00 12.41 2.64
CA ILE A 114 5.36 12.78 3.05
C ILE A 114 6.03 11.58 3.70
N ILE A 115 7.20 11.18 3.21
CA ILE A 115 8.05 10.17 3.87
C ILE A 115 8.87 10.86 4.95
N ILE A 116 8.58 10.54 6.22
CA ILE A 116 9.19 11.19 7.38
C ILE A 116 10.55 10.56 7.70
N TYR A 117 10.64 9.24 7.71
CA TYR A 117 11.89 8.53 7.99
C TYR A 117 11.85 7.10 7.44
N MET A 118 13.03 6.53 7.23
CA MET A 118 13.27 5.15 6.77
C MET A 118 14.48 4.56 7.49
N ASP A 119 14.34 3.35 8.04
CA ASP A 119 15.38 2.69 8.83
C ASP A 119 15.29 1.16 8.73
N THR A 120 16.34 0.43 9.13
CA THR A 120 16.33 -1.04 9.24
C THR A 120 15.71 -1.53 10.55
N THR A 121 15.52 -0.63 11.52
CA THR A 121 14.82 -0.92 12.76
C THR A 121 13.54 -0.10 12.88
N LYS A 122 12.60 -0.53 13.72
CA LYS A 122 11.33 0.20 13.95
C LYS A 122 11.53 1.61 14.52
N THR A 123 12.70 1.83 15.12
CA THR A 123 13.12 3.10 15.71
C THR A 123 14.23 3.70 14.86
N THR A 124 14.39 5.01 14.93
CA THR A 124 15.53 5.71 14.34
C THR A 124 16.84 5.22 14.95
N SER A 125 17.58 4.39 14.22
CA SER A 125 18.92 3.92 14.56
C SER A 125 20.00 4.89 14.04
N VAL A 126 19.76 5.52 12.89
CA VAL A 126 20.68 6.48 12.28
C VAL A 126 20.31 7.91 12.68
N ARG A 127 21.25 8.62 13.31
CA ARG A 127 21.13 10.07 13.55
C ARG A 127 21.42 10.83 12.26
N CYS A 128 20.35 11.34 11.65
CA CYS A 128 20.41 12.40 10.65
C CYS A 128 20.11 13.76 11.33
N PRO A 129 20.69 14.86 10.82
CA PRO A 129 20.46 16.20 11.37
C PRO A 129 19.01 16.68 11.17
#